data_AF-A0A0B7GU48-F1
#
_entry.id   AF-A0A0B7GU48-F1
#
_cell.length_a   1.000
_cell.length_b   1.000
_cell.length_c   1.000
_cell.angle_alpha   90.00
_cell.angle_beta   90.00
_cell.angle_gamma   90.00
#
_symmetry.space_group_name_H-M   'P 1'
#
loop_
_entity.id
_entity.type
_entity.pdbx_description
1 polymer ?
#
loop_
_entity_poly.entity_id
_entity_poly.type
_entity_poly.pdbx_seq_one_letter_code
_entity_poly.pdbx_strand_id
1 'polypeptide(L)'
;MFELMNFLPVFVLIAVLLTVIFTELIKKLDVKDKLKGYRVWIPFLFSALFAFLLQFGEFIKIREVWFWGATIFGLSVFFYEAILKKIQETSYPKKETETDEEGNKKNVYKI
;
A
#
# COMPACT_ATOMS: atom_id res chain seq x y z
N MET A 1 -26.55 -17.72 -16.44
CA MET A 1 -25.41 -18.43 -15.82
C MET A 1 -24.41 -17.35 -15.44
N PHE A 2 -24.20 -17.08 -14.15
CA PHE A 2 -23.20 -16.09 -13.73
C PHE A 2 -21.81 -16.68 -13.96
N GLU A 3 -21.05 -16.15 -14.91
CA GLU A 3 -19.67 -16.58 -15.12
C GLU A 3 -18.80 -16.12 -13.95
N LEU A 4 -18.05 -17.04 -13.32
CA LEU A 4 -17.12 -16.72 -12.23
C LEU A 4 -16.13 -15.60 -12.63
N MET A 5 -15.80 -15.51 -13.92
CA MET A 5 -14.97 -14.47 -14.52
C MET A 5 -15.49 -13.05 -14.25
N ASN A 6 -16.81 -12.86 -14.17
CA ASN A 6 -17.40 -11.53 -13.94
C ASN A 6 -17.11 -11.00 -12.52
N PHE A 7 -16.76 -11.88 -11.58
CA PHE A 7 -16.41 -11.50 -10.22
C PHE A 7 -14.92 -11.27 -10.00
N LEU A 8 -14.07 -11.64 -10.97
CA LEU A 8 -12.62 -11.46 -10.87
C LEU A 8 -12.22 -10.01 -10.51
N PRO A 9 -12.80 -8.95 -11.12
CA PRO A 9 -12.46 -7.58 -10.73
C PRO A 9 -12.82 -7.27 -9.28
N VAL A 10 -13.94 -7.81 -8.79
CA VAL A 10 -14.40 -7.62 -7.41
C VAL A 10 -13.44 -8.28 -6.43
N PHE A 11 -12.99 -9.51 -6.71
CA PHE A 11 -12.02 -10.19 -5.85
C PHE A 11 -10.65 -9.51 -5.85
N VAL A 12 -10.21 -8.97 -6.98
CA VAL A 12 -8.97 -8.18 -7.06
C VAL A 12 -9.07 -6.92 -6.22
N LEU A 13 -10.19 -6.19 -6.27
CA LEU A 13 -10.42 -5.04 -5.40
C LEU A 13 -10.42 -5.42 -3.92
N ILE A 14 -11.08 -6.51 -3.54
CA ILE A 14 -11.09 -7.01 -2.16
C ILE A 14 -9.66 -7.38 -1.72
N ALA A 15 -8.89 -8.07 -2.57
CA ALA A 15 -7.50 -8.44 -2.28
C ALA A 15 -6.63 -7.20 -2.04
N VAL A 16 -6.78 -6.16 -2.86
CA VAL A 16 -6.06 -4.90 -2.69
C VAL A 16 -6.43 -4.23 -1.36
N LEU A 17 -7.72 -4.12 -1.04
CA LEU A 17 -8.21 -3.52 0.20
C LEU A 17 -7.71 -4.28 1.43
N LEU A 18 -7.84 -5.60 1.43
CA LEU A 18 -7.35 -6.46 2.51
C LEU A 18 -5.84 -6.31 2.69
N THR A 19 -5.07 -6.30 1.60
CA THR A 19 -3.62 -6.13 1.63
C THR A 19 -3.24 -4.81 2.31
N VAL A 20 -3.91 -3.71 1.95
CA VAL A 20 -3.66 -2.39 2.59
C VAL A 20 -4.03 -2.43 4.07
N ILE A 21 -5.21 -2.94 4.44
CA ILE A 21 -5.69 -3.01 5.83
C ILE A 21 -4.75 -3.87 6.68
N PHE A 22 -4.35 -5.06 6.20
CA PHE A 22 -3.42 -5.93 6.91
C PHE A 22 -2.04 -5.27 7.08
N THR A 23 -1.56 -4.56 6.05
CA THR A 23 -0.29 -3.84 6.14
C THR A 23 -0.33 -2.75 7.20
N GLU A 24 -1.46 -2.02 7.33
CA GLU A 24 -1.65 -1.04 8.40
C GLU A 24 -1.81 -1.68 9.77
N LEU A 25 -2.56 -2.78 9.89
CA LEU A 25 -2.74 -3.51 11.15
C LEU A 25 -1.41 -4.02 11.68
N ILE A 26 -0.59 -4.65 10.84
CA ILE A 26 0.74 -5.15 11.21
C ILE A 26 1.63 -3.99 11.67
N LYS A 27 1.56 -2.84 10.98
CA LYS A 27 2.31 -1.64 11.37
C LYS A 27 1.85 -1.07 12.72
N LYS A 28 0.55 -1.09 13.02
CA LYS A 28 0.02 -0.68 14.32
C LYS A 28 0.41 -1.65 15.45
N LEU A 29 0.47 -2.94 15.13
CA LEU A 29 0.88 -3.99 16.07
C LEU A 29 2.39 -3.92 16.36
N ASP A 30 3.21 -3.50 15.39
CA ASP A 30 4.65 -3.29 15.57
C ASP A 30 4.96 -1.92 16.18
N VAL A 31 4.69 -1.79 17.48
CA VAL A 31 4.95 -0.59 18.29
C VAL A 31 6.44 -0.22 18.33
N LYS A 32 7.35 -1.16 18.02
CA LYS A 32 8.81 -0.94 18.07
C LYS A 32 9.40 -0.37 16.79
N ASP A 33 8.60 -0.10 15.76
CA ASP A 33 9.03 0.54 14.50
C ASP A 33 10.22 -0.21 13.84
N LYS A 34 10.38 -1.50 14.16
CA LYS A 34 11.45 -2.36 13.64
C LYS A 34 11.17 -2.78 12.21
N LEU A 35 9.92 -2.68 11.77
CA LEU A 35 9.47 -3.10 10.44
C LEU A 35 9.61 -2.01 9.35
N LYS A 36 10.47 -0.98 9.52
CA LYS A 36 10.67 0.07 8.49
C LYS A 36 11.02 -0.49 7.10
N GLY A 37 11.80 -1.58 7.02
CA GLY A 37 12.16 -2.25 5.76
C GLY A 37 11.09 -3.19 5.20
N TYR A 38 10.10 -3.61 6.00
CA TYR A 38 9.12 -4.61 5.61
C TYR A 38 7.86 -4.02 4.95
N ARG A 39 7.79 -2.69 4.80
CA ARG A 39 6.65 -1.99 4.20
C ARG A 39 6.31 -2.46 2.80
N VAL A 40 7.29 -2.99 2.05
CA VAL A 40 7.09 -3.53 0.70
C VAL A 40 6.94 -5.05 0.73
N TRP A 41 7.62 -5.72 1.66
CA TRP A 41 7.54 -7.18 1.83
C TRP A 41 6.17 -7.67 2.25
N ILE A 42 5.50 -6.94 3.15
CA ILE A 42 4.17 -7.31 3.63
C ILE A 42 3.16 -7.29 2.46
N PRO A 43 2.99 -6.18 1.70
CA PRO A 43 2.14 -6.18 0.53
C PRO A 43 2.51 -7.25 -0.49
N PHE A 44 3.81 -7.50 -0.70
CA PHE A 44 4.28 -8.52 -1.64
C PHE A 44 3.81 -9.92 -1.24
N LEU A 45 4.00 -10.30 0.04
CA LEU A 45 3.61 -11.62 0.55
C LEU A 45 2.10 -11.83 0.44
N PHE A 46 1.31 -10.82 0.82
CA PHE A 46 -0.15 -10.87 0.69
C PHE A 46 -0.60 -10.91 -0.76
N SER A 47 0.04 -10.16 -1.66
CA SER A 47 -0.32 -10.15 -3.08
C SER A 47 -0.06 -11.51 -3.74
N ALA A 48 1.07 -12.15 -3.41
CA ALA A 48 1.36 -13.51 -3.85
C ALA A 48 0.32 -14.50 -3.29
N LEU A 49 -0.01 -14.40 -2.00
CA LEU A 49 -1.04 -15.24 -1.38
C LEU A 49 -2.41 -15.09 -2.06
N PHE A 50 -2.86 -13.86 -2.29
CA PHE A 50 -4.15 -13.60 -2.95
C PHE A 50 -4.17 -14.06 -4.40
N ALA A 51 -3.08 -13.92 -5.14
CA ALA A 51 -2.99 -14.47 -6.50
C ALA A 51 -3.09 -16.01 -6.50
N PHE A 52 -2.49 -16.67 -5.51
CA PHE A 52 -2.65 -18.12 -5.33
C PHE A 52 -4.08 -18.50 -4.92
N LEU A 53 -4.75 -17.71 -4.09
CA LEU A 53 -6.16 -17.94 -3.74
C LEU A 53 -7.09 -17.80 -4.95
N LEU A 54 -6.85 -16.80 -5.81
CA LEU A 54 -7.58 -16.65 -7.07
C LEU A 54 -7.35 -17.85 -8.00
N GLN A 55 -6.13 -18.38 -8.03
CA GLN A 55 -5.82 -19.60 -8.78
C GLN A 55 -6.55 -20.82 -8.23
N PHE A 56 -6.54 -21.00 -6.91
CA PHE A 56 -7.21 -22.12 -6.24
C PHE A 56 -8.73 -22.07 -6.42
N GLY A 57 -9.32 -20.88 -6.47
CA GLY A 57 -10.73 -20.68 -6.78
C GLY A 57 -11.07 -20.79 -8.27
N GLU A 58 -10.13 -21.20 -9.12
CA GLU A 58 -10.27 -21.30 -10.59
C GLU A 58 -10.69 -19.99 -11.29
N PHE A 59 -10.48 -18.84 -10.64
CA PHE A 59 -10.80 -17.54 -11.23
C PHE A 59 -9.77 -17.09 -12.28
N ILE A 60 -8.53 -17.59 -12.17
CA ILE A 60 -7.43 -17.29 -13.07
C ILE A 60 -6.68 -18.58 -13.45
N LYS A 61 -5.89 -18.52 -14.52
CA LYS A 61 -5.00 -19.61 -14.93
C LYS A 61 -3.64 -19.50 -14.24
N ILE A 62 -2.95 -20.63 -14.05
CA ILE A 62 -1.65 -20.68 -13.36
C ILE A 62 -0.60 -19.76 -14.01
N ARG A 63 -0.70 -19.57 -15.34
CA ARG A 63 0.16 -18.67 -16.12
C ARG A 63 -0.06 -17.20 -15.80
N GLU A 64 -1.25 -16.84 -15.33
CA GLU A 64 -1.65 -15.47 -15.03
C GLU A 64 -1.42 -15.09 -13.56
N VAL A 65 -1.05 -16.05 -12.69
CA VAL A 65 -0.79 -15.81 -11.25
C VAL A 65 0.24 -14.72 -11.04
N TRP A 66 1.32 -14.72 -11.82
CA TRP A 66 2.36 -13.68 -11.73
C TRP A 66 1.85 -12.31 -12.13
N PHE A 67 1.02 -12.24 -13.17
CA PHE A 67 0.42 -10.98 -13.64
C PHE A 67 -0.56 -10.41 -12.60
N TRP A 68 -1.47 -11.25 -12.10
CA TRP A 68 -2.46 -10.84 -11.10
C TRP A 68 -1.81 -10.52 -9.75
N GLY A 69 -0.79 -11.28 -9.34
CA GLY A 69 0.01 -10.98 -8.15
C GLY A 69 0.72 -9.64 -8.24
N ALA A 70 1.36 -9.34 -9.38
CA ALA A 70 1.98 -8.04 -9.62
C ALA A 70 0.95 -6.90 -9.67
N THR A 71 -0.24 -7.14 -10.22
CA THR A 71 -1.33 -6.16 -10.28
C THR A 71 -1.84 -5.79 -8.89
N ILE A 72 -2.14 -6.80 -8.06
CA ILE A 72 -2.56 -6.61 -6.67
C ILE A 72 -1.46 -5.87 -5.91
N PHE A 73 -0.21 -6.30 -6.05
CA PHE A 73 0.93 -5.68 -5.40
C PHE A 73 1.10 -4.21 -5.79
N GLY A 74 1.11 -3.91 -7.09
CA GLY A 74 1.28 -2.56 -7.60
C GLY A 74 0.18 -1.62 -7.11
N LEU A 75 -1.08 -2.07 -7.16
CA LEU A 75 -2.20 -1.31 -6.62
C LEU A 75 -2.05 -1.09 -5.11
N SER A 76 -1.78 -2.15 -4.34
CA SER A 76 -1.63 -2.05 -2.89
C SER A 76 -0.50 -1.12 -2.46
N VAL A 77 0.66 -1.18 -3.11
CA VAL A 77 1.78 -0.26 -2.83
C VAL A 77 1.42 1.17 -3.20
N PHE A 78 0.77 1.38 -4.34
CA PHE A 78 0.33 2.71 -4.77
C PHE A 78 -0.67 3.33 -3.80
N PHE A 79 -1.69 2.58 -3.37
CA PHE A 79 -2.64 3.04 -2.36
C PHE A 79 -1.96 3.30 -1.01
N TYR A 80 -1.01 2.45 -0.62
CA TYR A 80 -0.24 2.65 0.60
C TYR A 80 0.57 3.96 0.55
N GLU A 81 1.28 4.25 -0.54
CA GLU A 81 2.01 5.51 -0.70
C GLU A 81 1.07 6.73 -0.73
N ALA A 82 -0.07 6.64 -1.39
CA ALA A 82 -1.05 7.72 -1.44
C ALA A 82 -1.60 8.05 -0.04
N ILE A 83 -1.93 7.01 0.74
CA ILE A 83 -2.37 7.16 2.14
C ILE A 83 -1.24 7.74 3.00
N LEU A 84 -0.01 7.23 2.85
CA LEU A 84 1.14 7.73 3.59
C LEU A 84 1.46 9.20 3.29
N LYS A 85 1.43 9.62 2.03
CA LYS A 85 1.64 11.03 1.64
C LYS A 85 0.58 11.92 2.28
N LYS A 86 -0.68 11.51 2.25
CA LYS A 86 -1.79 12.24 2.87
C LYS A 86 -1.65 12.35 4.40
N ILE A 87 -1.20 11.28 5.04
CA ILE A 87 -0.90 11.28 6.49
C ILE A 87 0.31 12.17 6.80
N GLN A 88 1.36 12.14 5.99
CA GLN A 88 2.55 13.00 6.17
C GLN A 88 2.22 14.48 6.00
N GLU A 89 1.39 14.85 5.01
CA GLU A 89 0.85 16.20 4.86
C GLU A 89 0.04 16.65 6.08
N THR A 90 -0.65 15.71 6.74
CA THR A 90 -1.47 16.01 7.92
C THR A 90 -0.64 16.07 9.21
N SER A 91 0.43 15.27 9.33
CA SER A 91 1.27 15.19 10.54
C SER A 91 2.47 16.14 10.54
N TYR A 92 2.95 16.61 9.40
CA TYR A 92 4.01 17.62 9.33
C TYR A 92 3.43 18.87 8.67
N PRO A 93 3.16 19.96 9.43
CA PRO A 93 2.92 21.25 8.79
C PRO A 93 4.13 21.55 7.91
N LYS A 94 3.84 21.90 6.66
CA LYS A 94 4.78 22.26 5.60
C LYS A 94 5.89 23.15 6.19
N LYS A 95 7.13 22.65 6.18
CA LYS A 95 8.30 23.48 6.50
C LYS A 95 8.50 24.44 5.35
N GLU A 96 7.92 25.62 5.44
CA GLU A 96 8.31 26.74 4.59
C GLU A 96 9.67 27.20 5.09
N THR A 97 10.72 26.85 4.34
CA THR A 97 12.03 27.46 4.51
C THR A 97 11.95 28.89 3.98
N GLU A 98 11.65 29.83 4.85
CA GLU A 98 11.95 31.24 4.60
C GLU A 98 13.48 31.41 4.70
N THR A 99 14.05 32.02 3.67
CA THR A 99 15.46 32.44 3.66
C THR A 99 15.44 33.88 4.12
N ASP A 100 16.12 34.19 5.24
CA ASP A 100 16.26 35.57 5.69
C ASP A 100 17.21 36.33 4.74
N GLU A 101 17.17 37.68 4.78
CA GLU A 101 18.00 38.55 3.93
C GLU A 101 19.51 38.37 4.17
N GLU A 102 19.92 37.60 5.19
CA GLU A 102 21.29 37.19 5.52
C GLU A 102 21.70 35.81 4.97
N GLY A 103 20.82 35.12 4.23
CA GLY A 103 21.12 33.83 3.60
C GLY A 103 21.12 32.63 4.56
N ASN A 104 20.57 32.78 5.76
CA ASN A 104 20.47 31.73 6.77
C ASN A 104 19.11 31.02 6.69
N LYS A 105 19.13 29.68 6.67
CA LYS A 105 17.92 28.85 6.57
C LYS A 105 17.33 28.63 7.96
N LYS A 106 16.30 29.39 8.33
CA LYS A 106 15.54 29.16 9.56
C LYS A 106 14.35 28.23 9.31
N ASN A 107 14.25 27.20 10.14
CA ASN A 107 13.06 26.34 10.19
C ASN A 107 12.02 27.00 11.10
N VAL A 108 10.99 27.62 10.53
CA VAL A 108 9.89 28.21 11.30
C VAL A 108 8.74 27.19 11.38
N TYR A 109 8.32 26.84 12.59
CA TYR A 109 7.08 26.10 12.82
C TYR A 109 5.97 27.11 13.12
N LYS A 110 5.02 27.26 12.19
CA LYS A 110 3.81 28.05 12.43
C LYS A 110 2.78 27.15 13.11
N ILE A 111 2.45 27.47 14.36
CA ILE A 111 1.35 26.86 15.14
C ILE A 111 0.03 27.46 14.65
#